data_AF-A0AA43LKN3-F1
#
_entry.id   AF-A0AA43LKN3-F1
#
_cell.length_a   1.000
_cell.length_b   1.000
_cell.length_c   1.000
_cell.angle_alpha   90.00
_cell.angle_beta   90.00
_cell.angle_gamma   90.00
#
_symmetry.space_group_name_H-M   'P 1'
#
loop_
_entity.id
_entity.type
_entity.pdbx_description
1 polymer ?
#
loop_
_entity_poly.entity_id
_entity_poly.type
_entity_poly.pdbx_seq_one_letter_code
_entity_poly.pdbx_strand_id
1 'polypeptide(L)'
;MMKQMFLSALLCFCAAVTIQAQNPTICRLGFTYDISQSPNWGNGKPVITGIYPYSSAETVGLKTNDIIESIDGIQTAVTSAEEIAVLMNPAGKNEVSLVITNLTDSAKHLIVKKECKRRDAISEDQLASAFQMYSLESTSERSFICPFKTTTTTEPIDFSVFKTFAFTPVDEGNQKREETINGFLEKEFRKKGLTYDATNPDILIRTYYYNKRNPNYKPSATTDKQASYRYDITLNRMQKFPFLSHSTSETEAEYLLQLGIRLIDQKVNPGKVLWECEANEMLESGFRLENYAQTHIPLMCMQFPYAKYSRNVQFQVYQKTYNYTGINYDINRMEVVMSVDPNSPAHTAGVRARDVIDKIDNHSLSYSSEELTAAYKRFITNTMKYRDQNTIFTDLNGFQYCMFWDKFSYTQVAETIQNSKSIAPFSYLYKFAPYINPSSTNACTFQIKRGKEKVELVIRPTIHTEVMIEIK
;
A
#
# COMPACT_ATOMS: atom_id res chain seq x y z
N MET A 1 18.74 -20.09 -21.07
CA MET A 1 18.40 -18.70 -21.46
C MET A 1 17.53 -18.06 -20.37
N MET A 2 17.99 -18.08 -19.12
CA MET A 2 17.17 -17.82 -17.91
C MET A 2 18.01 -17.19 -16.78
N LYS A 3 19.07 -16.45 -17.15
CA LYS A 3 20.06 -15.85 -16.23
C LYS A 3 20.01 -14.32 -16.16
N GLN A 4 19.11 -13.66 -16.91
CA GLN A 4 19.02 -12.19 -16.95
C GLN A 4 17.68 -11.59 -16.49
N MET A 5 16.70 -12.41 -16.07
CA MET A 5 15.36 -11.90 -15.77
C MET A 5 15.11 -11.43 -14.33
N PHE A 6 16.05 -11.63 -13.40
CA PHE A 6 15.89 -11.18 -12.00
C PHE A 6 16.62 -9.88 -11.64
N LEU A 7 17.44 -9.34 -12.54
CA LEU A 7 18.02 -8.00 -12.38
C LEU A 7 17.15 -6.89 -13.01
N SER A 8 16.10 -7.26 -13.76
CA SER A 8 15.22 -6.33 -14.45
C SER A 8 14.01 -5.88 -13.61
N ALA A 9 13.81 -6.45 -12.42
CA ALA A 9 12.65 -6.17 -11.56
C ALA A 9 12.92 -5.14 -10.44
N LEU A 10 14.19 -4.79 -10.19
CA LEU A 10 14.54 -3.62 -9.36
C LEU A 10 14.44 -2.29 -10.15
N LEU A 11 14.18 -2.36 -11.46
CA LEU A 11 14.23 -1.23 -12.40
C LEU A 11 12.85 -0.66 -12.77
N CYS A 12 11.73 -1.30 -12.40
CA CYS A 12 10.38 -0.84 -12.77
C CYS A 12 9.72 0.12 -11.74
N PHE A 13 10.39 0.52 -10.67
CA PHE A 13 9.96 1.63 -9.80
C PHE A 13 10.64 2.97 -10.14
N CYS A 14 11.37 3.04 -11.25
CA CYS A 14 12.11 4.22 -11.70
C CYS A 14 11.50 4.80 -12.98
N ALA A 15 10.21 5.13 -12.98
CA ALA A 15 9.59 5.88 -14.07
C ALA A 15 9.52 7.38 -13.77
N ALA A 16 10.69 7.97 -13.47
CA ALA A 16 11.05 9.39 -13.65
C ALA A 16 12.50 9.61 -13.18
N VAL A 17 13.45 8.80 -13.69
CA VAL A 17 14.87 9.11 -13.53
C VAL A 17 15.34 9.72 -14.84
N THR A 18 15.25 11.04 -14.92
CA THR A 18 16.04 11.79 -15.88
C THR A 18 17.51 11.42 -15.69
N ILE A 19 18.21 11.28 -16.81
CA ILE A 19 19.60 10.85 -16.89
C ILE A 19 20.47 11.89 -16.16
N GLN A 20 20.75 11.64 -14.89
CA GLN A 20 21.84 12.27 -14.17
C GLN A 20 22.90 11.21 -13.90
N ALA A 21 23.80 11.07 -14.86
CA ALA A 21 25.06 10.37 -14.64
C ALA A 21 25.78 11.02 -13.44
N GLN A 22 26.39 10.19 -12.59
CA GLN A 22 27.38 10.54 -11.55
C GLN A 22 26.94 10.94 -10.12
N ASN A 23 25.68 10.77 -9.68
CA ASN A 23 25.39 10.90 -8.23
C ASN A 23 25.43 9.52 -7.50
N PRO A 24 26.30 9.35 -6.48
CA PRO A 24 26.40 8.11 -5.69
C PRO A 24 25.25 7.95 -4.70
N THR A 25 24.42 8.98 -4.54
CA THR A 25 23.30 9.05 -3.62
C THR A 25 21.99 9.16 -4.40
N ILE A 26 20.99 8.40 -3.98
CA ILE A 26 19.63 8.42 -4.51
C ILE A 26 18.74 9.04 -3.44
N CYS A 27 17.96 10.06 -3.82
CA CYS A 27 17.04 10.77 -2.92
C CYS A 27 15.60 10.64 -3.41
N ARG A 28 14.65 10.49 -2.48
CA ARG A 28 13.20 10.52 -2.73
C ARG A 28 12.50 11.44 -1.72
N LEU A 29 11.26 11.84 -2.02
CA LEU A 29 10.45 12.67 -1.12
C LEU A 29 9.45 11.89 -0.27
N GLY A 30 9.17 10.62 -0.58
CA GLY A 30 8.23 9.83 0.22
C GLY A 30 6.78 9.82 -0.28
N PHE A 31 6.53 10.17 -1.54
CA PHE A 31 5.20 10.08 -2.16
C PHE A 31 5.26 9.79 -3.66
N THR A 32 4.12 9.40 -4.23
CA THR A 32 3.87 9.28 -5.67
C THR A 32 2.85 10.35 -6.11
N TYR A 33 2.92 10.79 -7.38
CA TYR A 33 2.02 11.81 -7.91
C TYR A 33 1.78 11.62 -9.41
N ASP A 34 0.68 12.21 -9.90
CA ASP A 34 0.35 12.33 -11.31
C ASP A 34 0.13 13.80 -11.70
N ILE A 35 0.38 14.16 -12.96
CA ILE A 35 -0.11 15.43 -13.50
C ILE A 35 -1.58 15.26 -13.88
N SER A 36 -2.49 15.81 -13.08
CA SER A 36 -3.92 15.60 -13.24
C SER A 36 -4.43 16.14 -14.56
N GLN A 37 -5.24 15.33 -15.25
CA GLN A 37 -6.02 15.72 -16.43
C GLN A 37 -7.51 15.90 -16.07
N SER A 38 -7.85 15.83 -14.78
CA SER A 38 -9.24 15.98 -14.33
C SER A 38 -9.63 17.46 -14.38
N PRO A 39 -10.73 17.82 -15.05
CA PRO A 39 -11.24 19.20 -15.02
C PRO A 39 -11.80 19.59 -13.64
N ASN A 40 -12.02 18.61 -12.76
CA ASN A 40 -12.66 18.81 -11.45
C ASN A 40 -11.67 18.81 -10.28
N TRP A 41 -10.41 18.41 -10.50
CA TRP A 41 -9.42 18.34 -9.43
C TRP A 41 -8.00 18.54 -9.95
N GLY A 42 -7.42 19.70 -9.64
CA GLY A 42 -6.00 19.97 -9.88
C GLY A 42 -5.58 19.92 -11.36
N ASN A 43 -6.45 20.28 -12.30
CA ASN A 43 -6.16 20.18 -13.74
C ASN A 43 -4.81 20.83 -14.11
N GLY A 44 -3.92 20.06 -14.76
CA GLY A 44 -2.58 20.49 -15.13
C GLY A 44 -1.57 20.56 -13.98
N LYS A 45 -1.95 20.21 -12.74
CA LYS A 45 -1.09 20.27 -11.55
C LYS A 45 -0.76 18.87 -11.03
N PRO A 46 0.33 18.71 -10.26
CA PRO A 46 0.63 17.46 -9.55
C PRO A 46 -0.41 17.17 -8.49
N VAL A 47 -0.95 15.96 -8.49
CA VAL A 47 -1.86 15.43 -7.47
C VAL A 47 -1.23 14.20 -6.84
N ILE A 48 -1.13 14.18 -5.51
CA ILE A 48 -0.56 13.06 -4.76
C ILE A 48 -1.43 11.81 -4.93
N THR A 49 -0.82 10.69 -5.32
CA THR A 49 -1.50 9.41 -5.56
C THR A 49 -1.20 8.37 -4.49
N GLY A 50 -0.06 8.48 -3.81
CA GLY A 50 0.35 7.59 -2.72
C GLY A 50 1.34 8.26 -1.79
N ILE A 51 1.35 7.84 -0.53
CA ILE A 51 2.30 8.27 0.51
C ILE A 51 3.01 7.02 1.02
N TYR A 52 4.34 7.04 1.02
CA TYR A 52 5.12 5.95 1.61
C TYR A 52 5.07 6.05 3.14
N PRO A 53 4.68 4.98 3.85
CA PRO A 53 4.69 4.99 5.32
C PRO A 53 6.11 5.20 5.88
N TYR A 54 6.19 5.79 7.07
CA TYR A 54 7.42 6.24 7.75
C TYR A 54 8.26 7.26 6.98
N SER A 55 7.71 7.84 5.91
CA SER A 55 8.43 8.81 5.12
C SER A 55 8.38 10.23 5.70
N SER A 56 9.27 11.08 5.20
CA SER A 56 9.25 12.51 5.48
C SER A 56 7.96 13.18 5.01
N ALA A 57 7.38 12.72 3.89
CA ALA A 57 6.10 13.21 3.39
C ALA A 57 4.93 12.89 4.32
N GLU A 58 4.88 11.66 4.83
CA GLU A 58 3.89 11.26 5.82
C GLU A 58 4.02 12.10 7.10
N THR A 59 5.25 12.28 7.58
CA THR A 59 5.54 13.00 8.83
C THR A 59 5.07 14.45 8.80
N VAL A 60 5.17 15.13 7.66
CA VAL A 60 4.70 16.51 7.51
C VAL A 60 3.20 16.61 7.23
N GLY A 61 2.51 15.48 7.13
CA GLY A 61 1.06 15.42 6.97
C GLY A 61 0.56 15.58 5.55
N LEU A 62 1.40 15.30 4.55
CA LEU A 62 0.98 15.19 3.15
C LEU A 62 0.02 14.01 2.99
N LYS A 63 -1.01 14.16 2.16
CA LYS A 63 -2.05 13.14 1.96
C LYS A 63 -2.32 12.87 0.49
N THR A 64 -2.83 11.68 0.20
CA THR A 64 -3.40 11.35 -1.11
C THR A 64 -4.50 12.34 -1.49
N ASN A 65 -4.51 12.74 -2.76
CA ASN A 65 -5.34 13.78 -3.38
C ASN A 65 -4.97 15.23 -3.05
N ASP A 66 -3.92 15.50 -2.26
CA ASP A 66 -3.39 16.85 -2.17
C ASP A 66 -2.91 17.32 -3.55
N ILE A 67 -3.26 18.56 -3.92
CA ILE A 67 -2.81 19.24 -5.12
C ILE A 67 -1.58 20.06 -4.74
N ILE A 68 -0.48 19.90 -5.46
CA ILE A 68 0.72 20.73 -5.27
C ILE A 68 0.57 21.98 -6.12
N GLU A 69 0.37 23.11 -5.47
CA GLU A 69 0.21 24.44 -6.11
C GLU A 69 1.55 25.06 -6.48
N SER A 70 2.56 24.91 -5.63
CA SER A 70 3.90 25.41 -5.92
C SER A 70 4.99 24.59 -5.26
N ILE A 71 6.18 24.60 -5.88
CA ILE A 71 7.39 23.92 -5.43
C ILE A 71 8.49 24.96 -5.31
N ASP A 72 9.04 25.15 -4.11
CA ASP A 72 10.04 26.19 -3.81
C ASP A 72 9.63 27.60 -4.32
N GLY A 73 8.34 27.90 -4.26
CA GLY A 73 7.74 29.17 -4.72
C GLY A 73 7.39 29.23 -6.20
N ILE A 74 7.75 28.21 -7.00
CA ILE A 74 7.43 28.14 -8.43
C ILE A 74 6.05 27.50 -8.62
N GLN A 75 5.15 28.18 -9.32
CA GLN A 75 3.77 27.73 -9.53
C GLN A 75 3.70 26.55 -10.49
N THR A 76 3.07 25.45 -10.08
CA THR A 76 3.00 24.22 -10.89
C THR A 76 2.05 24.36 -12.09
N ALA A 77 1.02 25.22 -11.99
CA ALA A 77 0.00 25.41 -13.02
C ALA A 77 0.54 25.86 -14.39
N VAL A 78 1.72 26.49 -14.41
CA VAL A 78 2.37 27.03 -15.61
C VAL A 78 3.72 26.36 -15.90
N THR A 79 4.06 25.31 -15.15
CA THR A 79 5.34 24.60 -15.24
C THR A 79 5.13 23.28 -15.99
N SER A 80 6.07 22.89 -16.86
CA SER A 80 5.95 21.63 -17.60
C SER A 80 6.09 20.40 -16.67
N ALA A 81 5.61 19.25 -17.11
CA ALA A 81 5.73 18.01 -16.33
C ALA A 81 7.20 17.63 -16.08
N GLU A 82 8.07 17.87 -17.08
CA GLU A 82 9.50 17.62 -17.00
C GLU A 82 10.20 18.56 -16.00
N GLU A 83 9.84 19.84 -16.01
CA GLU A 83 10.36 20.83 -15.06
C GLU A 83 9.88 20.53 -13.63
N ILE A 84 8.60 20.15 -13.45
CA ILE A 84 8.07 19.70 -12.16
C ILE A 84 8.90 18.52 -11.62
N ALA A 85 9.23 17.53 -12.44
CA ALA A 85 10.04 16.39 -12.00
C ALA A 85 11.43 16.82 -11.48
N VAL A 86 12.04 17.83 -12.12
CA VAL A 86 13.32 18.41 -11.66
C VAL A 86 13.13 19.19 -10.34
N LEU A 87 12.05 19.97 -10.22
CA LEU A 87 11.72 20.76 -9.02
C LEU A 87 11.36 19.88 -7.81
N MET A 88 10.84 18.67 -8.01
CA MET A 88 10.60 17.71 -6.93
C MET A 88 11.90 17.12 -6.37
N ASN A 89 13.00 17.13 -7.13
CA ASN A 89 14.27 16.62 -6.64
C ASN A 89 15.47 17.49 -7.04
N PRO A 90 15.53 18.76 -6.55
CA PRO A 90 16.54 19.71 -6.98
C PRO A 90 17.93 19.32 -6.47
N ALA A 91 18.94 19.38 -7.34
CA ALA A 91 20.32 19.09 -6.94
C ALA A 91 20.81 20.07 -5.86
N GLY A 92 21.55 19.57 -4.87
CA GLY A 92 22.16 20.39 -3.83
C GLY A 92 21.22 20.85 -2.69
N LYS A 93 19.91 20.58 -2.77
CA LYS A 93 18.96 20.79 -1.66
C LYS A 93 18.58 19.47 -1.00
N ASN A 94 18.46 19.50 0.33
CA ASN A 94 18.05 18.36 1.17
C ASN A 94 16.57 18.38 1.55
N GLU A 95 15.84 19.41 1.17
CA GLU A 95 14.41 19.57 1.42
C GLU A 95 13.76 20.32 0.26
N VAL A 96 12.44 20.19 0.16
CA VAL A 96 11.61 20.83 -0.86
C VAL A 96 10.43 21.47 -0.16
N SER A 97 10.18 22.76 -0.43
CA SER A 97 9.01 23.46 0.06
C SER A 97 7.83 23.25 -0.89
N LEU A 98 6.70 22.78 -0.37
CA LEU A 98 5.47 22.56 -1.11
C LEU A 98 4.38 23.47 -0.55
N VAL A 99 3.66 24.15 -1.44
CA VAL A 99 2.34 24.72 -1.10
C VAL A 99 1.29 23.78 -1.68
N ILE A 100 0.43 23.26 -0.82
CA ILE A 100 -0.61 22.29 -1.20
C ILE A 100 -2.01 22.82 -0.88
N THR A 101 -2.97 22.38 -1.70
CA THR A 101 -4.42 22.59 -1.49
C THR A 101 -5.13 21.25 -1.54
N ASN A 102 -6.28 21.17 -0.88
CA ASN A 102 -7.16 20.00 -0.89
C ASN A 102 -8.58 20.45 -0.53
N LEU A 103 -9.45 19.52 -0.09
CA LEU A 103 -10.83 19.85 0.26
C LEU A 103 -10.94 20.74 1.52
N THR A 104 -9.86 20.95 2.27
CA THR A 104 -9.84 21.91 3.40
C THR A 104 -9.69 23.36 2.94
N ASP A 105 -10.04 24.33 3.78
CA ASP A 105 -10.10 25.77 3.41
C ASP A 105 -8.75 26.48 3.27
N SER A 106 -7.67 25.90 3.79
CA SER A 106 -6.38 26.58 3.88
C SER A 106 -5.33 25.91 2.98
N ALA A 107 -4.69 26.72 2.14
CA ALA A 107 -3.44 26.34 1.53
C ALA A 107 -2.42 26.06 2.64
N LYS A 108 -1.71 24.94 2.54
CA LYS A 108 -0.74 24.51 3.55
C LYS A 108 0.67 24.58 2.97
N HIS A 109 1.57 25.18 3.73
CA HIS A 109 2.99 25.21 3.42
C HIS A 109 3.69 24.08 4.17
N LEU A 110 4.31 23.16 3.44
CA LEU A 110 4.97 21.96 3.96
C LEU A 110 6.43 21.95 3.51
N ILE A 111 7.35 21.62 4.42
CA ILE A 111 8.77 21.43 4.09
C ILE A 111 9.07 19.95 4.15
N VAL A 112 9.18 19.30 2.99
CA VAL A 112 9.43 17.85 2.89
C VAL A 112 10.94 17.62 2.81
N LYS A 113 11.48 16.93 3.82
CA LYS A 113 12.89 16.48 3.79
C LYS A 113 13.07 15.36 2.78
N LYS A 114 14.22 15.36 2.11
CA LYS A 114 14.61 14.28 1.20
C LYS A 114 15.17 13.11 2.00
N GLU A 115 14.71 11.93 1.63
CA GLU A 115 15.27 10.67 2.08
C GLU A 115 16.33 10.22 1.10
N CYS A 116 17.58 10.38 1.51
CA CYS A 116 18.74 10.09 0.68
C CYS A 116 19.47 8.85 1.21
N LYS A 117 19.79 7.91 0.32
CA LYS A 117 20.67 6.78 0.62
C LYS A 117 21.72 6.62 -0.47
N ARG A 118 22.83 5.98 -0.14
CA ARG A 118 23.81 5.63 -1.17
C ARG A 118 23.24 4.57 -2.12
N ARG A 119 23.67 4.61 -3.38
CA ARG A 119 23.26 3.67 -4.43
C ARG A 119 23.64 2.22 -4.12
N ASP A 120 24.76 2.04 -3.44
CA ASP A 120 25.29 0.75 -2.99
C ASP A 120 24.73 0.31 -1.62
N ALA A 121 23.79 1.07 -1.04
CA ALA A 121 23.14 0.71 0.22
C ALA A 121 21.79 0.03 0.00
N ILE A 122 21.56 -1.07 0.72
CA ILE A 122 20.27 -1.78 0.78
C ILE A 122 19.69 -1.69 2.19
N SER A 123 18.44 -1.22 2.29
CA SER A 123 17.74 -1.04 3.56
C SER A 123 17.03 -2.32 4.01
N GLU A 124 16.69 -2.41 5.30
CA GLU A 124 15.85 -3.49 5.85
C GLU A 124 14.48 -3.57 5.16
N ASP A 125 13.90 -2.42 4.80
CA ASP A 125 12.69 -2.31 3.97
C ASP A 125 12.82 -3.10 2.64
N GLN A 126 13.93 -2.92 1.93
CA GLN A 126 14.18 -3.62 0.67
C GLN A 126 14.47 -5.11 0.89
N LEU A 127 15.18 -5.44 1.99
CA LEU A 127 15.46 -6.82 2.36
C LEU A 127 14.20 -7.59 2.73
N ALA A 128 13.26 -6.96 3.43
CA ALA A 128 11.98 -7.56 3.74
C ALA A 128 11.26 -7.95 2.43
N SER A 129 11.16 -7.05 1.45
CA SER A 129 10.61 -7.42 0.12
C SER A 129 11.39 -8.55 -0.56
N ALA A 130 12.73 -8.51 -0.52
CA ALA A 130 13.57 -9.54 -1.17
C ALA A 130 13.40 -10.94 -0.53
N PHE A 131 13.22 -10.98 0.79
CA PHE A 131 13.09 -12.20 1.59
C PHE A 131 11.64 -12.50 2.03
N GLN A 132 10.65 -11.92 1.34
CA GLN A 132 9.22 -12.00 1.70
C GLN A 132 8.65 -13.42 1.85
N MET A 133 9.24 -14.43 1.20
CA MET A 133 8.77 -15.83 1.32
C MET A 133 9.00 -16.40 2.72
N TYR A 134 9.82 -15.78 3.57
CA TYR A 134 9.82 -16.10 5.00
C TYR A 134 8.46 -15.79 5.64
N SER A 135 7.74 -14.77 5.18
CA SER A 135 6.49 -14.30 5.79
C SER A 135 5.57 -13.61 4.77
N LEU A 136 4.95 -14.39 3.89
CA LEU A 136 3.97 -13.86 2.93
C LEU A 136 2.71 -13.32 3.64
N GLU A 137 2.42 -13.80 4.84
CA GLU A 137 1.34 -13.34 5.70
C GLU A 137 1.48 -11.88 6.11
N SER A 138 2.72 -11.37 6.17
CA SER A 138 3.04 -10.03 6.66
C SER A 138 3.65 -9.15 5.59
N THR A 139 4.28 -9.73 4.56
CA THR A 139 4.87 -9.04 3.42
C THR A 139 4.36 -9.64 2.12
N SER A 140 3.50 -8.90 1.42
CA SER A 140 3.02 -9.30 0.10
C SER A 140 2.54 -8.10 -0.71
N GLU A 141 2.64 -8.26 -2.02
CA GLU A 141 2.14 -7.30 -2.99
C GLU A 141 1.05 -7.97 -3.81
N ARG A 142 -0.17 -7.43 -3.79
CA ARG A 142 -1.34 -8.06 -4.42
C ARG A 142 -2.16 -7.04 -5.18
N SER A 143 -2.85 -7.49 -6.23
CA SER A 143 -3.87 -6.70 -6.92
C SER A 143 -5.24 -7.34 -6.82
N PHE A 144 -6.26 -6.49 -6.85
CA PHE A 144 -7.65 -6.92 -7.01
C PHE A 144 -8.43 -5.88 -7.81
N ILE A 145 -9.54 -6.30 -8.43
CA ILE A 145 -10.40 -5.44 -9.24
C ILE A 145 -11.76 -5.34 -8.56
N CYS A 146 -12.31 -4.14 -8.49
CA CYS A 146 -13.69 -3.91 -8.06
C CYS A 146 -14.56 -3.48 -9.27
N PRO A 147 -15.83 -3.96 -9.38
CA PRO A 147 -16.79 -3.57 -10.42
C PRO A 147 -17.32 -2.13 -10.24
N PHE A 148 -16.48 -1.20 -9.81
CA PHE A 148 -16.87 0.17 -9.62
C PHE A 148 -17.00 0.85 -10.97
N LYS A 149 -18.14 1.49 -11.19
CA LYS A 149 -18.38 2.42 -12.26
C LYS A 149 -18.42 3.82 -11.65
N THR A 150 -17.45 4.66 -11.98
CA THR A 150 -17.34 6.02 -11.48
C THR A 150 -17.57 7.01 -12.60
N THR A 151 -18.42 8.01 -12.35
CA THR A 151 -18.73 9.09 -13.29
C THR A 151 -18.65 10.43 -12.57
N THR A 152 -18.04 11.42 -13.22
CA THR A 152 -17.99 12.82 -12.74
C THR A 152 -18.78 13.73 -13.66
N THR A 153 -19.17 14.91 -13.15
CA THR A 153 -19.73 15.97 -13.99
C THR A 153 -18.74 16.35 -15.09
N THR A 154 -19.26 16.64 -16.29
CA THR A 154 -18.47 17.17 -17.41
C THR A 154 -18.25 18.67 -17.30
N GLU A 155 -18.99 19.34 -16.40
CA GLU A 155 -18.81 20.77 -16.15
C GLU A 155 -17.46 21.00 -15.45
N PRO A 156 -16.69 22.03 -15.83
CA PRO A 156 -15.36 22.31 -15.29
C PRO A 156 -15.46 22.99 -13.90
N ILE A 157 -16.14 22.33 -12.97
CA ILE A 157 -16.30 22.77 -11.59
C ILE A 157 -15.16 22.15 -10.78
N ASP A 158 -14.34 22.99 -10.15
CA ASP A 158 -13.33 22.55 -9.19
C ASP A 158 -14.02 22.06 -7.92
N PHE A 159 -13.82 20.79 -7.55
CA PHE A 159 -14.42 20.23 -6.34
C PHE A 159 -13.88 20.86 -5.05
N SER A 160 -12.79 21.63 -5.11
CA SER A 160 -12.23 22.30 -3.93
C SER A 160 -13.19 23.32 -3.32
N VAL A 161 -14.20 23.79 -4.07
CA VAL A 161 -15.19 24.76 -3.59
C VAL A 161 -16.24 24.15 -2.65
N PHE A 162 -16.40 22.83 -2.64
CA PHE A 162 -17.36 22.13 -1.78
C PHE A 162 -16.67 21.71 -0.48
N LYS A 163 -17.19 22.21 0.64
CA LYS A 163 -16.61 22.06 1.99
C LYS A 163 -17.52 21.31 2.93
N THR A 164 -18.83 21.44 2.75
CA THR A 164 -19.81 20.80 3.61
C THR A 164 -20.62 19.71 2.91
N PHE A 165 -21.14 18.75 3.67
CA PHE A 165 -22.03 17.72 3.15
C PHE A 165 -23.16 17.35 4.12
N ALA A 166 -24.26 16.83 3.58
CA ALA A 166 -25.33 16.17 4.33
C ALA A 166 -25.78 14.90 3.61
N PHE A 167 -26.67 14.13 4.24
CA PHE A 167 -27.32 12.98 3.63
C PHE A 167 -28.76 13.32 3.26
N THR A 168 -29.28 12.71 2.18
CA THR A 168 -30.71 12.74 1.88
C THR A 168 -31.53 12.14 3.04
N PRO A 169 -32.81 12.52 3.19
CA PRO A 169 -33.70 11.90 4.18
C PRO A 169 -33.72 10.38 4.05
N VAL A 170 -33.69 9.73 5.20
CA VAL A 170 -33.64 8.27 5.31
C VAL A 170 -35.03 7.68 5.09
N ASP A 171 -35.11 6.58 4.34
CA ASP A 171 -36.35 5.79 4.22
C ASP A 171 -36.65 5.08 5.55
N GLU A 172 -37.82 5.38 6.16
CA GLU A 172 -38.25 4.79 7.44
C GLU A 172 -38.24 3.25 7.39
N GLY A 173 -38.57 2.65 6.25
CA GLY A 173 -38.56 1.19 6.08
C GLY A 173 -37.17 0.56 6.13
N ASN A 174 -36.12 1.36 5.94
CA ASN A 174 -34.72 0.93 5.87
C ASN A 174 -33.81 1.67 6.86
N GLN A 175 -34.37 2.37 7.84
CA GLN A 175 -33.67 3.36 8.66
C GLN A 175 -32.30 2.90 9.20
N LYS A 176 -32.29 1.80 9.95
CA LYS A 176 -31.07 1.25 10.57
C LYS A 176 -29.94 0.98 9.56
N ARG A 177 -30.30 0.52 8.36
CA ARG A 177 -29.34 0.20 7.30
C ARG A 177 -28.76 1.48 6.71
N GLU A 178 -29.60 2.45 6.39
CA GLU A 178 -29.15 3.71 5.81
C GLU A 178 -28.30 4.50 6.81
N GLU A 179 -28.67 4.54 8.08
CA GLU A 179 -27.85 5.14 9.14
C GLU A 179 -26.46 4.48 9.23
N THR A 180 -26.40 3.15 9.10
CA THR A 180 -25.13 2.41 9.11
C THR A 180 -24.26 2.77 7.90
N ILE A 181 -24.85 2.80 6.70
CA ILE A 181 -24.15 3.16 5.46
C ILE A 181 -23.68 4.62 5.49
N ASN A 182 -24.55 5.53 5.93
CA ASN A 182 -24.23 6.95 6.10
C ASN A 182 -23.08 7.14 7.10
N GLY A 183 -23.06 6.38 8.20
CA GLY A 183 -21.94 6.40 9.14
C GLY A 183 -20.59 6.02 8.52
N PHE A 184 -20.57 5.05 7.61
CA PHE A 184 -19.35 4.71 6.85
C PHE A 184 -18.94 5.85 5.89
N LEU A 185 -19.89 6.44 5.17
CA LEU A 185 -19.62 7.56 4.27
C LEU A 185 -19.12 8.80 5.02
N GLU A 186 -19.78 9.14 6.12
CA GLU A 186 -19.41 10.29 6.96
C GLU A 186 -17.95 10.18 7.40
N LYS A 187 -17.54 8.99 7.84
CA LYS A 187 -16.15 8.71 8.22
C LYS A 187 -15.18 8.98 7.06
N GLU A 188 -15.50 8.54 5.84
CA GLU A 188 -14.62 8.73 4.68
C GLU A 188 -14.58 10.19 4.19
N PHE A 189 -15.71 10.89 4.14
CA PHE A 189 -15.73 12.31 3.73
C PHE A 189 -15.08 13.23 4.76
N ARG A 190 -15.24 12.96 6.06
CA ARG A 190 -14.52 13.70 7.13
C ARG A 190 -13.02 13.48 7.07
N LYS A 191 -12.55 12.24 6.81
CA LYS A 191 -11.11 11.96 6.61
C LYS A 191 -10.51 12.78 5.47
N LYS A 192 -11.31 13.04 4.43
CA LYS A 192 -10.92 13.88 3.27
C LYS A 192 -10.98 15.37 3.54
N GLY A 193 -11.49 15.80 4.70
CA GLY A 193 -11.51 17.20 5.12
C GLY A 193 -12.86 17.91 4.97
N LEU A 194 -13.91 17.21 4.55
CA LEU A 194 -15.25 17.79 4.49
C LEU A 194 -15.92 17.79 5.87
N THR A 195 -16.81 18.75 6.09
CA THR A 195 -17.57 18.91 7.34
C THR A 195 -19.05 18.62 7.15
N TYR A 196 -19.68 17.93 8.09
CA TYR A 196 -21.13 17.70 8.05
C TYR A 196 -21.89 19.00 8.38
N ASP A 197 -22.85 19.36 7.54
CA ASP A 197 -23.80 20.46 7.75
C ASP A 197 -25.20 20.04 7.30
N ALA A 198 -26.09 19.78 8.25
CA ALA A 198 -27.46 19.37 7.96
C ALA A 198 -28.36 20.49 7.44
N THR A 199 -27.96 21.75 7.59
CA THR A 199 -28.82 22.92 7.32
C THR A 199 -28.57 23.49 5.93
N ASN A 200 -27.29 23.70 5.58
CA ASN A 200 -26.90 24.27 4.29
C ASN A 200 -25.66 23.55 3.71
N PRO A 201 -25.78 22.27 3.37
CA PRO A 201 -24.67 21.51 2.81
C PRO A 201 -24.30 22.02 1.41
N ASP A 202 -23.01 22.01 1.07
CA ASP A 202 -22.54 22.22 -0.30
C ASP A 202 -22.81 20.98 -1.17
N ILE A 203 -22.79 19.78 -0.57
CA ILE A 203 -23.03 18.48 -1.22
C ILE A 203 -24.14 17.71 -0.47
N LEU A 204 -25.16 17.28 -1.20
CA LEU A 204 -26.14 16.32 -0.70
C LEU A 204 -25.77 14.90 -1.18
N ILE A 205 -25.53 14.00 -0.23
CA ILE A 205 -25.15 12.62 -0.49
C ILE A 205 -26.39 11.73 -0.53
N ARG A 206 -26.55 11.00 -1.63
CA ARG A 206 -27.62 10.03 -1.80
C ARG A 206 -27.05 8.65 -2.06
N THR A 207 -27.51 7.65 -1.32
CA THR A 207 -27.21 6.24 -1.58
C THR A 207 -28.37 5.53 -2.23
N TYR A 208 -28.08 4.57 -3.10
CA TYR A 208 -29.07 3.63 -3.64
C TYR A 208 -28.48 2.23 -3.65
N TYR A 209 -29.31 1.22 -3.45
CA TYR A 209 -28.84 -0.14 -3.29
C TYR A 209 -29.91 -1.16 -3.62
N TYR A 210 -29.46 -2.37 -3.93
CA TYR A 210 -30.30 -3.54 -4.12
C TYR A 210 -29.53 -4.77 -3.64
N ASN A 211 -30.23 -5.73 -3.04
CA ASN A 211 -29.66 -7.02 -2.67
C ASN A 211 -30.78 -8.05 -2.71
N LYS A 212 -30.88 -8.83 -3.79
CA LYS A 212 -31.90 -9.87 -3.90
C LYS A 212 -31.34 -11.09 -4.63
N ARG A 213 -32.09 -12.19 -4.51
CA ARG A 213 -31.85 -13.42 -5.26
C ARG A 213 -32.06 -13.15 -6.75
N ASN A 214 -31.18 -13.69 -7.58
CA ASN A 214 -31.25 -13.59 -9.03
C ASN A 214 -32.37 -14.47 -9.59
N PRO A 215 -33.39 -13.91 -10.26
CA PRO A 215 -34.45 -14.69 -10.90
C PRO A 215 -33.96 -15.61 -12.02
N ASN A 216 -32.81 -15.28 -12.62
CA ASN A 216 -32.22 -16.01 -13.74
C ASN A 216 -31.22 -17.10 -13.30
N TYR A 217 -31.08 -17.33 -11.99
CA TYR A 217 -30.12 -18.28 -11.45
C TYR A 217 -30.41 -19.71 -11.92
N LYS A 218 -29.40 -20.36 -12.48
CA LYS A 218 -29.41 -21.77 -12.88
C LYS A 218 -28.28 -22.48 -12.14
N PRO A 219 -28.59 -23.41 -11.21
CA PRO A 219 -27.56 -24.14 -10.49
C PRO A 219 -26.74 -24.98 -11.49
N SER A 220 -25.45 -24.65 -11.62
CA SER A 220 -24.48 -25.42 -12.41
C SER A 220 -23.73 -26.38 -11.48
N ALA A 221 -23.51 -27.62 -11.93
CA ALA A 221 -22.87 -28.67 -11.14
C ALA A 221 -21.33 -28.63 -11.16
N THR A 222 -20.71 -27.85 -12.06
CA THR A 222 -19.28 -27.97 -12.38
C THR A 222 -18.68 -26.66 -12.86
N THR A 223 -18.46 -25.71 -11.95
CA THR A 223 -17.47 -24.65 -12.16
C THR A 223 -16.57 -24.57 -10.93
N ASP A 224 -15.26 -24.76 -11.14
CA ASP A 224 -14.24 -24.46 -10.14
C ASP A 224 -14.18 -22.93 -10.02
N LYS A 225 -14.92 -22.38 -9.05
CA LYS A 225 -15.10 -20.94 -8.92
C LYS A 225 -13.87 -20.34 -8.24
N GLN A 226 -13.20 -19.44 -8.96
CA GLN A 226 -12.04 -18.76 -8.42
C GLN A 226 -12.44 -17.85 -7.25
N ALA A 227 -11.79 -18.05 -6.10
CA ALA A 227 -12.05 -17.24 -4.92
C ALA A 227 -11.72 -15.75 -5.18
N SER A 228 -12.68 -14.88 -4.88
CA SER A 228 -12.47 -13.43 -4.94
C SER A 228 -11.85 -12.93 -3.64
N TYR A 229 -10.70 -12.26 -3.73
CA TYR A 229 -10.03 -11.63 -2.61
C TYR A 229 -9.97 -10.13 -2.81
N ARG A 230 -10.34 -9.36 -1.77
CA ARG A 230 -10.22 -7.90 -1.76
C ARG A 230 -9.63 -7.43 -0.44
N TYR A 231 -9.02 -6.26 -0.46
CA TYR A 231 -8.44 -5.69 0.75
C TYR A 231 -9.50 -4.98 1.58
N ASP A 232 -9.60 -5.33 2.86
CA ASP A 232 -10.41 -4.60 3.82
C ASP A 232 -9.53 -3.63 4.60
N ILE A 233 -9.68 -2.34 4.28
CA ILE A 233 -8.96 -1.24 4.92
C ILE A 233 -9.23 -1.19 6.44
N THR A 234 -10.42 -1.60 6.88
CA THR A 234 -10.81 -1.55 8.29
C THR A 234 -10.16 -2.64 9.12
N LEU A 235 -9.83 -3.78 8.49
CA LEU A 235 -9.17 -4.93 9.12
C LEU A 235 -7.69 -5.08 8.74
N ASN A 236 -7.19 -4.19 7.86
CA ASN A 236 -5.81 -4.18 7.39
C ASN A 236 -5.34 -5.53 6.81
N ARG A 237 -6.19 -6.19 6.01
CA ARG A 237 -5.91 -7.51 5.44
C ARG A 237 -6.72 -7.82 4.17
N MET A 238 -6.20 -8.75 3.36
CA MET A 238 -6.98 -9.39 2.30
C MET A 238 -8.05 -10.31 2.89
N GLN A 239 -9.28 -10.21 2.40
CA GLN A 239 -10.40 -11.07 2.77
C GLN A 239 -10.96 -11.79 1.55
N LYS A 240 -11.39 -13.03 1.77
CA LYS A 240 -12.14 -13.82 0.80
C LYS A 240 -13.60 -13.37 0.82
N PHE A 241 -14.18 -13.18 -0.35
CA PHE A 241 -15.58 -12.82 -0.53
C PHE A 241 -16.30 -13.84 -1.43
N PRO A 242 -17.62 -14.03 -1.27
CA PRO A 242 -18.42 -14.92 -2.10
C PRO A 242 -18.80 -14.24 -3.43
N PHE A 243 -17.86 -13.50 -4.03
CA PHE A 243 -18.07 -12.79 -5.30
C PHE A 243 -17.61 -13.65 -6.46
N LEU A 244 -18.42 -13.69 -7.51
CA LEU A 244 -18.06 -14.29 -8.78
C LEU A 244 -17.16 -13.34 -9.58
N SER A 245 -16.35 -13.92 -10.46
CA SER A 245 -15.56 -13.14 -11.42
C SER A 245 -16.49 -12.35 -12.35
N HIS A 246 -16.06 -11.18 -12.81
CA HIS A 246 -16.77 -10.40 -13.83
C HIS A 246 -16.95 -11.13 -15.16
N SER A 247 -16.13 -12.16 -15.42
CA SER A 247 -16.24 -13.02 -16.59
C SER A 247 -17.31 -14.11 -16.45
N THR A 248 -17.84 -14.32 -15.25
CA THR A 248 -18.86 -15.34 -14.98
C THR A 248 -20.21 -14.90 -15.56
N SER A 249 -20.98 -15.86 -16.09
CA SER A 249 -22.35 -15.58 -16.55
C SER A 249 -23.24 -15.18 -15.38
N GLU A 250 -24.10 -14.18 -15.57
CA GLU A 250 -25.08 -13.77 -14.55
C GLU A 250 -25.96 -14.94 -14.09
N THR A 251 -26.27 -15.90 -14.96
CA THR A 251 -27.07 -17.09 -14.62
C THR A 251 -26.42 -17.98 -13.56
N GLU A 252 -25.11 -17.86 -13.32
CA GLU A 252 -24.41 -18.60 -12.27
C GLU A 252 -24.42 -17.89 -10.90
N ALA A 253 -24.85 -16.62 -10.86
CA ALA A 253 -24.97 -15.83 -9.65
C ALA A 253 -26.31 -16.14 -8.96
N GLU A 254 -26.25 -16.61 -7.71
CA GLU A 254 -27.47 -16.85 -6.93
C GLU A 254 -28.07 -15.53 -6.42
N TYR A 255 -27.22 -14.54 -6.11
CA TYR A 255 -27.64 -13.22 -5.67
C TYR A 255 -26.95 -12.12 -6.48
N LEU A 256 -27.61 -10.97 -6.55
CA LEU A 256 -27.09 -9.74 -7.14
C LEU A 256 -27.08 -8.66 -6.06
N LEU A 257 -25.98 -7.91 -5.96
CA LEU A 257 -25.83 -6.81 -5.01
C LEU A 257 -25.40 -5.55 -5.74
N GLN A 258 -26.09 -4.45 -5.45
CA GLN A 258 -25.77 -3.12 -5.95
C GLN A 258 -25.61 -2.15 -4.78
N LEU A 259 -24.59 -1.32 -4.83
CA LEU A 259 -24.41 -0.16 -3.95
C LEU A 259 -23.93 1.03 -4.79
N GLY A 260 -24.66 2.13 -4.74
CA GLY A 260 -24.32 3.38 -5.41
C GLY A 260 -24.32 4.56 -4.46
N ILE A 261 -23.40 5.49 -4.71
CA ILE A 261 -23.21 6.74 -3.97
C ILE A 261 -23.26 7.88 -4.98
N ARG A 262 -24.12 8.87 -4.77
CA ARG A 262 -24.19 10.12 -5.54
C ARG A 262 -23.87 11.31 -4.66
N LEU A 263 -23.02 12.19 -5.17
CA LEU A 263 -22.75 13.51 -4.62
C LEU A 263 -23.49 14.53 -5.48
N ILE A 264 -24.48 15.19 -4.90
CA ILE A 264 -25.37 16.13 -5.58
C ILE A 264 -24.99 17.54 -5.15
N ASP A 265 -24.71 18.40 -6.12
CA ASP A 265 -24.41 19.81 -5.91
C ASP A 265 -25.59 20.52 -5.24
N GLN A 266 -25.32 21.33 -4.21
CA GLN A 266 -26.26 22.26 -3.59
C GLN A 266 -25.78 23.72 -3.62
N LYS A 267 -24.58 23.98 -4.16
CA LYS A 267 -23.87 25.26 -4.08
C LYS A 267 -23.73 25.96 -5.42
N VAL A 268 -23.12 25.30 -6.41
CA VAL A 268 -22.74 25.93 -7.69
C VAL A 268 -23.87 25.78 -8.69
N ASN A 269 -24.26 24.54 -8.99
CA ASN A 269 -25.35 24.17 -9.88
C ASN A 269 -26.31 23.20 -9.17
N PRO A 270 -27.19 23.69 -8.28
CA PRO A 270 -28.02 22.85 -7.42
C PRO A 270 -28.79 21.76 -8.17
N GLY A 271 -28.71 20.53 -7.65
CA GLY A 271 -29.37 19.34 -8.19
C GLY A 271 -28.56 18.56 -9.22
N LYS A 272 -27.42 19.06 -9.69
CA LYS A 272 -26.52 18.32 -10.60
C LYS A 272 -25.71 17.27 -9.84
N VAL A 273 -25.47 16.13 -10.46
CA VAL A 273 -24.58 15.09 -9.91
C VAL A 273 -23.14 15.48 -10.21
N LEU A 274 -22.35 15.70 -9.16
CA LEU A 274 -20.92 16.02 -9.23
C LEU A 274 -20.09 14.76 -9.47
N TRP A 275 -20.39 13.72 -8.70
CA TRP A 275 -19.67 12.46 -8.70
C TRP A 275 -20.64 11.34 -8.33
N GLU A 276 -20.52 10.21 -9.00
CA GLU A 276 -21.29 9.00 -8.73
C GLU A 276 -20.38 7.79 -8.84
N CYS A 277 -20.46 6.88 -7.87
CA CYS A 277 -19.80 5.59 -7.94
C CYS A 277 -20.79 4.48 -7.62
N GLU A 278 -20.88 3.51 -8.52
CA GLU A 278 -21.78 2.37 -8.43
C GLU A 278 -20.98 1.08 -8.49
N ALA A 279 -21.28 0.14 -7.60
CA ALA A 279 -20.77 -1.22 -7.64
C ALA A 279 -21.90 -2.20 -7.91
N ASN A 280 -21.67 -3.15 -8.83
CA ASN A 280 -22.58 -4.26 -9.11
C ASN A 280 -21.83 -5.58 -8.95
N GLU A 281 -22.25 -6.41 -8.00
CA GLU A 281 -21.65 -7.71 -7.70
C GLU A 281 -22.57 -8.87 -8.07
N MET A 282 -21.93 -9.92 -8.59
CA MET A 282 -22.50 -11.25 -8.73
C MET A 282 -22.02 -12.12 -7.56
N LEU A 283 -22.96 -12.77 -6.87
CA LEU A 283 -22.70 -13.47 -5.61
C LEU A 283 -22.96 -14.97 -5.71
N GLU A 284 -22.10 -15.76 -5.09
CA GLU A 284 -22.28 -17.21 -4.93
C GLU A 284 -23.28 -17.56 -3.83
N SER A 285 -23.34 -16.73 -2.78
CA SER A 285 -24.19 -16.95 -1.61
C SER A 285 -24.64 -15.61 -1.02
N GLY A 286 -25.64 -15.64 -0.14
CA GLY A 286 -26.18 -14.44 0.48
C GLY A 286 -25.09 -13.64 1.21
N PHE A 287 -24.99 -12.35 0.91
CA PHE A 287 -24.04 -11.44 1.56
C PHE A 287 -24.76 -10.17 2.03
N ARG A 288 -24.44 -9.72 3.25
CA ARG A 288 -25.11 -8.56 3.85
C ARG A 288 -24.60 -7.27 3.21
N LEU A 289 -25.52 -6.40 2.83
CA LEU A 289 -25.18 -5.11 2.23
C LEU A 289 -24.35 -4.24 3.18
N GLU A 290 -24.62 -4.29 4.48
CA GLU A 290 -23.88 -3.51 5.47
C GLU A 290 -22.41 -3.96 5.55
N ASN A 291 -22.14 -5.26 5.46
CA ASN A 291 -20.78 -5.81 5.41
C ASN A 291 -20.08 -5.39 4.10
N TYR A 292 -20.81 -5.38 2.98
CA TYR A 292 -20.29 -4.90 1.71
C TYR A 292 -19.91 -3.42 1.81
N ALA A 293 -20.82 -2.60 2.31
CA ALA A 293 -20.63 -1.16 2.51
C ALA A 293 -19.42 -0.86 3.40
N GLN A 294 -19.27 -1.55 4.53
CA GLN A 294 -18.14 -1.38 5.44
C GLN A 294 -16.78 -1.55 4.75
N THR A 295 -16.67 -2.58 3.89
CA THR A 295 -15.42 -2.89 3.18
C THR A 295 -15.21 -1.96 1.98
N HIS A 296 -16.26 -1.70 1.18
CA HIS A 296 -16.12 -1.13 -0.15
C HIS A 296 -16.34 0.38 -0.21
N ILE A 297 -17.04 1.00 0.73
CA ILE A 297 -17.19 2.48 0.77
C ILE A 297 -15.82 3.17 0.84
N PRO A 298 -14.88 2.75 1.71
CA PRO A 298 -13.52 3.32 1.71
C PRO A 298 -12.84 3.21 0.34
N LEU A 299 -12.95 2.06 -0.34
CA LEU A 299 -12.38 1.83 -1.67
C LEU A 299 -13.06 2.67 -2.75
N MET A 300 -14.39 2.76 -2.76
CA MET A 300 -15.15 3.60 -3.69
C MET A 300 -14.77 5.07 -3.53
N CYS A 301 -14.62 5.53 -2.29
CA CYS A 301 -14.25 6.91 -1.97
C CYS A 301 -12.79 7.24 -2.31
N MET A 302 -11.91 6.28 -2.62
CA MET A 302 -10.55 6.59 -3.06
C MET A 302 -10.52 7.40 -4.37
N GLN A 303 -11.54 7.28 -5.22
CA GLN A 303 -11.69 8.06 -6.47
C GLN A 303 -12.40 9.41 -6.30
N PHE A 304 -12.66 9.86 -5.07
CA PHE A 304 -13.15 11.21 -4.80
C PHE A 304 -12.11 11.99 -3.99
N PRO A 305 -11.76 13.24 -4.35
CA PRO A 305 -12.27 14.03 -5.48
C PRO A 305 -11.62 13.72 -6.83
N TYR A 306 -10.54 12.92 -6.85
CA TYR A 306 -9.78 12.64 -8.06
C TYR A 306 -10.13 11.27 -8.65
N ALA A 307 -11.04 11.28 -9.64
CA ALA A 307 -11.43 10.08 -10.37
C ALA A 307 -10.53 9.87 -11.60
N LYS A 308 -9.90 8.69 -11.68
CA LYS A 308 -8.99 8.30 -12.77
C LYS A 308 -9.60 7.24 -13.69
N TYR A 309 -10.39 6.34 -13.12
CA TYR A 309 -10.94 5.17 -13.81
C TYR A 309 -12.46 5.18 -13.75
N SER A 310 -13.08 5.00 -14.90
CA SER A 310 -14.53 5.02 -15.02
C SER A 310 -15.18 3.67 -14.76
N ARG A 311 -14.43 2.56 -14.90
CA ARG A 311 -14.92 1.18 -14.73
C ARG A 311 -13.81 0.26 -14.24
N ASN A 312 -14.20 -0.81 -13.53
CA ASN A 312 -13.32 -1.92 -13.14
C ASN A 312 -12.04 -1.45 -12.48
N VAL A 313 -12.18 -0.67 -11.41
CA VAL A 313 -11.07 -0.02 -10.71
C VAL A 313 -10.12 -1.09 -10.18
N GLN A 314 -8.88 -1.05 -10.64
CA GLN A 314 -7.81 -1.94 -10.20
C GLN A 314 -7.08 -1.32 -9.01
N PHE A 315 -7.02 -2.07 -7.91
CA PHE A 315 -6.27 -1.71 -6.72
C PHE A 315 -5.00 -2.54 -6.65
N GLN A 316 -3.92 -1.90 -6.21
CA GLN A 316 -2.69 -2.56 -5.80
C GLN A 316 -2.48 -2.31 -4.31
N VAL A 317 -2.13 -3.37 -3.59
CA VAL A 317 -1.84 -3.33 -2.15
C VAL A 317 -0.41 -3.77 -1.96
N TYR A 318 0.37 -2.89 -1.35
CA TYR A 318 1.71 -3.14 -0.88
C TYR A 318 1.64 -3.24 0.63
N GLN A 319 1.74 -4.46 1.15
CA GLN A 319 1.75 -4.71 2.59
C GLN A 319 3.12 -5.24 2.99
N LYS A 320 3.68 -4.67 4.05
CA LYS A 320 4.95 -5.09 4.62
C LYS A 320 4.91 -4.97 6.12
N THR A 321 5.44 -5.95 6.82
CA THR A 321 5.69 -5.87 8.25
C THR A 321 7.01 -6.53 8.56
N TYR A 322 7.94 -5.78 9.16
CA TYR A 322 9.30 -6.26 9.42
C TYR A 322 9.86 -5.66 10.71
N ASN A 323 10.82 -6.36 11.30
CA ASN A 323 11.68 -5.83 12.35
C ASN A 323 12.63 -4.80 11.74
N TYR A 324 12.52 -3.57 12.21
CA TYR A 324 13.38 -2.46 11.86
C TYR A 324 14.42 -2.21 12.96
N THR A 325 15.69 -2.21 12.57
CA THR A 325 16.81 -1.79 13.41
C THR A 325 17.42 -0.48 12.94
N GLY A 326 17.21 -0.08 11.68
CA GLY A 326 17.79 1.10 11.04
C GLY A 326 19.15 0.86 10.38
N ILE A 327 19.56 -0.40 10.19
CA ILE A 327 20.80 -0.74 9.51
C ILE A 327 20.57 -0.71 7.99
N ASN A 328 21.49 -0.05 7.27
CA ASN A 328 21.61 -0.18 5.83
C ASN A 328 22.89 -0.96 5.51
N TYR A 329 22.81 -1.95 4.64
CA TYR A 329 23.90 -2.86 4.31
C TYR A 329 24.54 -2.50 2.96
N ASP A 330 25.78 -2.93 2.71
CA ASP A 330 26.40 -2.82 1.39
C ASP A 330 25.85 -3.94 0.48
N ILE A 331 25.32 -3.58 -0.69
CA ILE A 331 24.69 -4.54 -1.62
C ILE A 331 25.66 -5.60 -2.16
N ASN A 332 26.96 -5.29 -2.21
CA ASN A 332 28.00 -6.20 -2.67
C ASN A 332 28.63 -6.98 -1.51
N ARG A 333 28.56 -6.44 -0.29
CA ARG A 333 29.12 -7.01 0.94
C ARG A 333 28.12 -6.90 2.07
N MET A 334 27.14 -7.79 2.04
CA MET A 334 25.98 -7.76 2.94
C MET A 334 26.34 -7.82 4.43
N GLU A 335 27.57 -8.22 4.78
CA GLU A 335 28.09 -8.16 6.14
C GLU A 335 28.50 -6.75 6.61
N VAL A 336 28.64 -5.78 5.70
CA VAL A 336 29.13 -4.43 6.01
C VAL A 336 27.96 -3.48 6.25
N VAL A 337 27.99 -2.78 7.39
CA VAL A 337 27.06 -1.69 7.69
C VAL A 337 27.48 -0.44 6.91
N MET A 338 26.64 0.02 5.99
CA MET A 338 26.87 1.22 5.20
C MET A 338 26.49 2.49 5.94
N SER A 339 25.32 2.49 6.57
CA SER A 339 24.82 3.57 7.40
C SER A 339 23.87 3.02 8.45
N VAL A 340 23.68 3.79 9.51
CA VAL A 340 22.70 3.51 10.55
C VAL A 340 21.82 4.74 10.69
N ASP A 341 20.51 4.54 10.59
CA ASP A 341 19.55 5.63 10.67
C ASP A 341 19.63 6.29 12.06
N PRO A 342 19.65 7.62 12.15
CA PRO A 342 19.70 8.31 13.44
C PRO A 342 18.53 7.92 14.34
N ASN A 343 18.77 7.77 15.64
CA ASN A 343 17.76 7.41 16.67
C ASN A 343 17.08 6.04 16.46
N SER A 344 17.56 5.22 15.54
CA SER A 344 17.09 3.85 15.35
C SER A 344 17.53 2.90 16.50
N PRO A 345 16.94 1.70 16.62
CA PRO A 345 17.38 0.71 17.59
C PRO A 345 18.87 0.35 17.47
N ALA A 346 19.40 0.19 16.25
CA ALA A 346 20.81 -0.11 16.03
C ALA A 346 21.72 1.06 16.39
N HIS A 347 21.30 2.30 16.09
CA HIS A 347 22.03 3.50 16.49
C HIS A 347 22.19 3.56 18.01
N THR A 348 21.09 3.34 18.73
CA THR A 348 21.01 3.33 20.19
C THR A 348 21.84 2.21 20.80
N ALA A 349 21.83 1.02 20.18
CA ALA A 349 22.64 -0.13 20.61
C ALA A 349 24.14 0.03 20.33
N GLY A 350 24.57 1.07 19.60
CA GLY A 350 25.99 1.33 19.36
C GLY A 350 26.55 0.83 18.03
N VAL A 351 25.69 0.37 17.11
CA VAL A 351 26.10 0.02 15.73
C VAL A 351 26.51 1.29 14.99
N ARG A 352 27.58 1.22 14.20
CA ARG A 352 28.12 2.35 13.44
C ARG A 352 28.41 1.93 12.00
N ALA A 353 28.45 2.92 11.10
CA ALA A 353 28.90 2.70 9.74
C ALA A 353 30.30 2.06 9.71
N ARG A 354 30.52 1.16 8.75
CA ARG A 354 31.71 0.32 8.56
C ARG A 354 31.92 -0.80 9.58
N ASP A 355 31.02 -0.98 10.54
CA ASP A 355 31.01 -2.23 11.32
C ASP A 355 30.77 -3.42 10.38
N VAL A 356 31.42 -4.55 10.67
CA VAL A 356 31.26 -5.80 9.94
C VAL A 356 30.50 -6.79 10.81
N ILE A 357 29.31 -7.19 10.40
CA ILE A 357 28.46 -8.15 11.12
C ILE A 357 28.92 -9.57 10.79
N ASP A 358 29.49 -10.25 11.78
CA ASP A 358 29.87 -11.66 11.67
C ASP A 358 28.62 -12.56 11.69
N LYS A 359 27.72 -12.32 12.65
CA LYS A 359 26.51 -13.11 12.87
C LYS A 359 25.34 -12.26 13.30
N ILE A 360 24.14 -12.71 12.91
CA ILE A 360 22.87 -12.28 13.48
C ILE A 360 22.22 -13.53 14.08
N ASP A 361 22.00 -13.49 15.39
CA ASP A 361 21.66 -14.65 16.21
C ASP A 361 22.62 -15.83 15.90
N ASN A 362 22.10 -16.95 15.40
CA ASN A 362 22.88 -18.14 15.09
C ASN A 362 23.36 -18.21 13.64
N HIS A 363 23.06 -17.20 12.81
CA HIS A 363 23.36 -17.21 11.37
C HIS A 363 24.56 -16.33 11.04
N SER A 364 25.55 -16.91 10.36
CA SER A 364 26.65 -16.15 9.76
C SER A 364 26.14 -15.25 8.65
N LEU A 365 26.71 -14.05 8.56
CA LEU A 365 26.48 -13.13 7.45
C LEU A 365 27.70 -13.05 6.49
N SER A 366 28.73 -13.87 6.74
CA SER A 366 29.93 -13.98 5.90
C SER A 366 29.69 -14.77 4.61
N TYR A 367 28.77 -14.30 3.76
CA TYR A 367 28.37 -14.92 2.49
C TYR A 367 28.21 -13.88 1.40
N SER A 368 28.44 -14.26 0.13
CA SER A 368 28.15 -13.39 -1.00
C SER A 368 26.63 -13.24 -1.21
N SER A 369 26.22 -12.19 -1.94
CA SER A 369 24.82 -11.97 -2.32
C SER A 369 24.25 -13.13 -3.14
N GLU A 370 25.07 -13.79 -3.98
CA GLU A 370 24.69 -15.00 -4.73
C GLU A 370 24.48 -16.21 -3.82
N GLU A 371 25.35 -16.41 -2.81
CA GLU A 371 25.22 -17.51 -1.85
C GLU A 371 23.96 -17.37 -1.00
N LEU A 372 23.68 -16.15 -0.53
CA LEU A 372 22.45 -15.82 0.20
C LEU A 372 21.21 -16.08 -0.67
N THR A 373 21.24 -15.64 -1.93
CA THR A 373 20.15 -15.86 -2.89
C THR A 373 19.93 -17.35 -3.17
N ALA A 374 21.00 -18.12 -3.37
CA ALA A 374 20.92 -19.55 -3.62
C ALA A 374 20.38 -20.31 -2.39
N ALA A 375 20.81 -19.93 -1.19
CA ALA A 375 20.32 -20.51 0.04
C ALA A 375 18.84 -20.23 0.27
N TYR A 376 18.38 -19.00 0.03
CA TYR A 376 16.97 -18.62 0.13
C TYR A 376 16.09 -19.39 -0.86
N LYS A 377 16.52 -19.53 -2.12
CA LYS A 377 15.80 -20.35 -3.11
C LYS A 377 15.69 -21.81 -2.66
N ARG A 378 16.78 -22.38 -2.16
CA ARG A 378 16.80 -23.75 -1.62
C ARG A 378 15.89 -23.89 -0.39
N PHE A 379 15.87 -22.88 0.50
CA PHE A 379 14.93 -22.83 1.62
C PHE A 379 13.49 -22.91 1.12
N ILE A 380 13.10 -22.07 0.15
CA ILE A 380 11.76 -22.08 -0.45
C ILE A 380 11.44 -23.48 -0.99
N THR A 381 12.30 -24.04 -1.85
CA THR A 381 12.10 -25.38 -2.44
C THR A 381 11.90 -26.46 -1.37
N ASN A 382 12.73 -26.47 -0.33
CA ASN A 382 12.69 -27.51 0.71
C ASN A 382 11.49 -27.40 1.65
N THR A 383 10.92 -26.19 1.77
CA THR A 383 9.80 -25.89 2.67
C THR A 383 8.45 -25.77 1.97
N MET A 384 8.38 -25.93 0.64
CA MET A 384 7.10 -25.91 -0.09
C MET A 384 6.05 -26.86 0.48
N LYS A 385 6.47 -28.01 1.03
CA LYS A 385 5.59 -28.99 1.69
C LYS A 385 4.89 -28.49 2.97
N TYR A 386 5.35 -27.38 3.54
CA TYR A 386 4.78 -26.75 4.74
C TYR A 386 3.82 -25.58 4.42
N ARG A 387 3.49 -25.37 3.15
CA ARG A 387 2.60 -24.30 2.68
C ARG A 387 1.14 -24.77 2.68
N ASP A 388 0.21 -23.86 2.97
CA ASP A 388 -1.24 -24.12 2.88
C ASP A 388 -1.76 -23.83 1.47
N GLN A 389 -2.15 -24.88 0.74
CA GLN A 389 -2.68 -24.78 -0.61
C GLN A 389 -3.98 -23.97 -0.71
N ASN A 390 -4.75 -23.87 0.38
CA ASN A 390 -6.00 -23.09 0.38
C ASN A 390 -5.77 -21.58 0.35
N THR A 391 -4.51 -21.15 0.54
CA THR A 391 -4.12 -19.73 0.59
C THR A 391 -3.45 -19.25 -0.69
N ILE A 392 -3.47 -20.05 -1.76
CA ILE A 392 -2.79 -19.72 -3.01
C ILE A 392 -3.24 -18.37 -3.58
N PHE A 393 -2.28 -17.54 -4.00
CA PHE A 393 -2.54 -16.29 -4.70
C PHE A 393 -1.43 -15.94 -5.70
N THR A 394 -1.75 -15.03 -6.62
CA THR A 394 -0.79 -14.42 -7.55
C THR A 394 -0.33 -13.07 -7.02
N ASP A 395 0.98 -12.84 -6.94
CA ASP A 395 1.54 -11.54 -6.56
C ASP A 395 1.51 -10.52 -7.72
N LEU A 396 1.88 -9.26 -7.46
CA LEU A 396 1.95 -8.22 -8.49
C LEU A 396 2.95 -8.51 -9.62
N ASN A 397 3.93 -9.39 -9.40
CA ASN A 397 4.93 -9.77 -10.38
C ASN A 397 4.48 -10.97 -11.25
N GLY A 398 3.29 -11.51 -10.98
CA GLY A 398 2.72 -12.64 -11.72
C GLY A 398 3.15 -14.02 -11.21
N PHE A 399 3.78 -14.12 -10.04
CA PHE A 399 4.09 -15.42 -9.42
C PHE A 399 2.83 -16.02 -8.79
N GLN A 400 2.34 -17.12 -9.37
CA GLN A 400 1.01 -17.70 -9.08
C GLN A 400 0.96 -18.66 -7.89
N TYR A 401 2.10 -18.98 -7.28
CA TYR A 401 2.22 -20.00 -6.24
C TYR A 401 2.57 -19.41 -4.87
N CYS A 402 2.22 -18.13 -4.62
CA CYS A 402 2.34 -17.56 -3.28
C CYS A 402 1.35 -18.27 -2.36
N MET A 403 1.83 -18.78 -1.22
CA MET A 403 1.02 -19.47 -0.23
C MET A 403 1.52 -19.09 1.17
N PHE A 404 0.62 -18.93 2.12
CA PHE A 404 0.97 -18.81 3.53
C PHE A 404 1.50 -20.14 4.07
N TRP A 405 2.14 -20.09 5.22
CA TRP A 405 2.53 -21.29 5.96
C TRP A 405 1.29 -21.99 6.51
N ASP A 406 1.28 -23.32 6.45
CA ASP A 406 0.30 -24.12 7.19
C ASP A 406 0.55 -23.94 8.69
N LYS A 407 -0.49 -23.54 9.43
CA LYS A 407 -0.46 -23.34 10.88
C LYS A 407 0.02 -24.57 11.65
N PHE A 408 -0.26 -25.77 11.15
CA PHE A 408 0.20 -27.02 11.78
C PHE A 408 1.68 -27.33 11.50
N SER A 409 2.30 -26.59 10.59
CA SER A 409 3.71 -26.75 10.20
C SER A 409 4.64 -25.65 10.76
N TYR A 410 4.13 -24.71 11.57
CA TYR A 410 4.91 -23.57 12.06
C TYR A 410 6.19 -23.99 12.80
N THR A 411 6.12 -25.02 13.64
CA THR A 411 7.29 -25.53 14.37
C THR A 411 8.37 -26.03 13.41
N GLN A 412 7.99 -26.79 12.38
CA GLN A 412 8.90 -27.37 11.38
C GLN A 412 9.53 -26.29 10.51
N VAL A 413 8.77 -25.24 10.17
CA VAL A 413 9.30 -24.07 9.45
C VAL A 413 10.34 -23.36 10.31
N ALA A 414 10.01 -23.08 11.58
CA ALA A 414 10.92 -22.42 12.50
C ALA A 414 12.21 -23.21 12.73
N GLU A 415 12.11 -24.52 12.98
CA GLU A 415 13.27 -25.42 13.10
C GLU A 415 14.16 -25.40 11.85
N THR A 416 13.55 -25.36 10.66
CA THR A 416 14.29 -25.28 9.40
C THR A 416 15.06 -23.97 9.29
N ILE A 417 14.45 -22.84 9.68
CA ILE A 417 15.08 -21.52 9.64
C ILE A 417 16.19 -21.42 10.68
N GLN A 418 15.92 -21.77 11.94
CA GLN A 418 16.82 -21.60 13.07
C GLN A 418 18.01 -22.57 13.08
N ASN A 419 17.97 -23.62 12.24
CA ASN A 419 19.09 -24.53 12.08
C ASN A 419 20.36 -23.75 11.69
N SER A 420 21.45 -23.92 12.46
CA SER A 420 22.73 -23.24 12.19
C SER A 420 23.34 -23.59 10.82
N LYS A 421 22.92 -24.71 10.20
CA LYS A 421 23.32 -25.08 8.83
C LYS A 421 22.51 -24.33 7.76
N SER A 422 21.37 -23.74 8.12
CA SER A 422 20.59 -22.89 7.24
C SER A 422 21.24 -21.50 7.15
N ILE A 423 21.42 -21.03 5.92
CA ILE A 423 21.89 -19.67 5.65
C ILE A 423 20.64 -18.80 5.55
N ALA A 424 20.22 -18.24 6.69
CA ALA A 424 19.04 -17.39 6.81
C ALA A 424 19.29 -16.17 7.72
N PRO A 425 20.40 -15.42 7.57
CA PRO A 425 20.71 -14.33 8.47
C PRO A 425 19.65 -13.24 8.46
N PHE A 426 19.02 -12.95 7.31
CA PHE A 426 17.94 -11.96 7.20
C PHE A 426 16.56 -12.43 7.69
N SER A 427 16.45 -13.65 8.23
CA SER A 427 15.21 -14.09 8.88
C SER A 427 14.89 -13.27 10.14
N TYR A 428 15.86 -12.56 10.72
CA TYR A 428 15.63 -11.66 11.86
C TYR A 428 14.57 -10.58 11.55
N LEU A 429 14.43 -10.18 10.27
CA LEU A 429 13.41 -9.24 9.81
C LEU A 429 12.00 -9.72 10.12
N TYR A 430 11.79 -11.02 10.28
CA TYR A 430 10.50 -11.64 10.57
C TYR A 430 10.48 -12.37 11.92
N LYS A 431 11.45 -12.09 12.80
CA LYS A 431 11.59 -12.78 14.11
C LYS A 431 10.40 -12.56 15.06
N PHE A 432 9.53 -11.58 14.79
CA PHE A 432 8.27 -11.41 15.52
C PHE A 432 7.24 -12.50 15.18
N ALA A 433 7.39 -13.22 14.06
CA ALA A 433 6.44 -14.20 13.59
C ALA A 433 6.72 -15.61 14.18
N PRO A 434 5.69 -16.33 14.64
CA PRO A 434 5.85 -17.59 15.37
C PRO A 434 6.44 -18.73 14.53
N TYR A 435 6.27 -18.71 13.20
CA TYR A 435 6.86 -19.67 12.26
C TYR A 435 8.33 -19.36 11.91
N ILE A 436 8.87 -18.24 12.36
CA ILE A 436 10.30 -17.89 12.27
C ILE A 436 10.97 -18.12 13.61
N ASN A 437 10.31 -17.67 14.68
CA ASN A 437 10.81 -17.75 16.03
C ASN A 437 9.67 -18.10 16.99
N PRO A 438 9.64 -19.34 17.51
CA PRO A 438 8.61 -19.77 18.44
C PRO A 438 8.81 -19.17 19.84
N SER A 439 9.99 -18.60 20.14
CA SER A 439 10.20 -17.86 21.37
C SER A 439 9.45 -16.53 21.33
N SER A 440 8.94 -16.08 22.48
CA SER A 440 8.31 -14.75 22.61
C SER A 440 9.32 -13.59 22.60
N THR A 441 10.62 -13.88 22.44
CA THR A 441 11.68 -12.86 22.48
C THR A 441 11.95 -12.30 21.07
N ASN A 442 11.67 -11.02 20.87
CA ASN A 442 11.95 -10.33 19.60
C ASN A 442 13.33 -9.62 19.58
N ALA A 443 14.17 -9.82 20.60
CA ALA A 443 15.51 -9.24 20.61
C ALA A 443 16.46 -10.07 19.71
N CYS A 444 17.33 -9.41 18.97
CA CYS A 444 18.30 -10.01 18.06
C CYS A 444 19.72 -9.76 18.57
N THR A 445 20.57 -10.77 18.55
CA THR A 445 21.97 -10.64 18.94
C THR A 445 22.85 -10.44 17.70
N PHE A 446 23.52 -9.31 17.59
CA PHE A 446 24.44 -8.98 16.52
C PHE A 446 25.87 -9.11 17.02
N GLN A 447 26.65 -10.00 16.41
CA GLN A 447 28.09 -10.09 16.65
C GLN A 447 28.78 -9.29 15.55
N ILE A 448 29.44 -8.19 15.94
CA ILE A 448 30.10 -7.27 15.03
C ILE A 448 31.61 -7.23 15.27
N LYS A 449 32.35 -6.90 14.21
CA LYS A 449 33.77 -6.55 14.24
C LYS A 449 33.95 -5.07 13.94
N ARG A 450 34.69 -4.40 14.82
CA ARG A 450 35.15 -3.01 14.64
C ARG A 450 36.67 -3.00 14.68
N GLY A 451 37.28 -3.01 13.49
CA GLY A 451 38.72 -3.23 13.37
C GLY A 451 39.11 -4.62 13.87
N LYS A 452 39.83 -4.69 14.99
CA LYS A 452 40.23 -5.96 15.64
C LYS A 452 39.30 -6.39 16.76
N GLU A 453 38.43 -5.50 17.25
CA GLU A 453 37.54 -5.77 18.37
C GLU A 453 36.30 -6.53 17.89
N LYS A 454 35.89 -7.53 18.68
CA LYS A 454 34.61 -8.21 18.53
C LYS A 454 33.67 -7.73 19.62
N VAL A 455 32.49 -7.27 19.22
CA VAL A 455 31.46 -6.76 20.12
C VAL A 455 30.17 -7.53 19.86
N GLU A 456 29.51 -7.94 20.93
CA GLU A 456 28.17 -8.50 20.86
C GLU A 456 27.16 -7.44 21.32
N LEU A 457 26.17 -7.16 20.47
CA LEU A 457 25.14 -6.16 20.71
C LEU A 457 23.77 -6.83 20.67
N VAL A 458 22.97 -6.65 21.72
CA VAL A 458 21.57 -7.08 21.72
C VAL A 458 20.70 -5.91 21.27
N ILE A 459 20.05 -6.05 20.12
CA ILE A 459 19.19 -5.03 19.53
C ILE A 459 17.75 -5.52 19.65
N ARG A 460 16.87 -4.71 20.23
CA ARG A 460 15.42 -4.95 20.19
C ARG A 460 14.84 -4.12 19.04
N PRO A 461 14.47 -4.73 17.91
CA PRO A 461 13.90 -4.00 16.78
C PRO A 461 12.54 -3.40 17.14
N THR A 462 12.16 -2.32 16.46
CA THR A 462 10.77 -1.88 16.38
C THR A 462 10.09 -2.62 15.23
N ILE A 463 8.79 -2.89 15.35
CA ILE A 463 8.04 -3.51 14.24
C ILE A 463 7.50 -2.39 13.37
N HIS A 464 7.96 -2.31 12.13
CA HIS A 464 7.41 -1.42 11.11
C HIS A 464 6.32 -2.17 10.36
N THR A 465 5.11 -1.61 10.36
CA THR A 465 3.99 -2.06 9.52
C THR A 465 3.67 -0.97 8.51
N GLU A 466 3.73 -1.34 7.24
CA GLU A 466 3.53 -0.46 6.09
C GLU A 466 2.40 -1.03 5.24
N VAL A 467 1.39 -0.22 4.95
CA VAL A 467 0.33 -0.57 4.00
C VAL A 467 0.10 0.63 3.10
N MET A 468 0.29 0.41 1.81
CA MET A 468 -0.03 1.38 0.77
C MET A 468 -1.03 0.75 -0.19
N ILE A 469 -2.11 1.48 -0.49
CA ILE A 469 -3.13 1.06 -1.43
C ILE A 469 -3.20 2.12 -2.53
N GLU A 470 -2.97 1.71 -3.76
CA GLU A 470 -2.97 2.59 -4.92
C GLU A 470 -4.01 2.11 -5.94
N ILE A 471 -4.54 3.06 -6.71
CA ILE A 471 -5.38 2.77 -7.87
C ILE A 471 -4.49 2.82 -9.12
N LYS A 472 -4.47 1.73 -9.89
CA LYS A 472 -3.61 1.56 -11.06
C LYS A 472 -4.34 1.74 -12.37
#